data_AF-A0A510JCH9-F1
#
_entry.id   AF-A0A510JCH9-F1
#
_cell.length_a   1.000
_cell.length_b   1.000
_cell.length_c   1.000
_cell.angle_alpha   90.00
_cell.angle_beta   90.00
_cell.angle_gamma   90.00
#
_symmetry.space_group_name_H-M   'P 1'
#
loop_
_entity.id
_entity.type
_entity.pdbx_description
1 polymer ?
#
loop_
_entity_poly.entity_id
_entity_poly.type
_entity_poly.pdbx_seq_one_letter_code
_entity_poly.pdbx_strand_id
1 'polypeptide(L)'
;MKKILMFLTLLILAISCGTKQDEDVNKTKPQGVEVEDLQVIDEKLYEYGEEKPYSGKVITRDEDDKIVMIETSKDGSIEGEVKTYYETGKLKEVYNVKDDKIEGKYNWYGKDGSIEINATYKNNERETETAISTKDKKPYTGTYTETYANGNVSQVIKFNEGKRDGETIYYYDNGKIKERIPYTQGLREGNYFYYNKVGEVIGKGAFVNDKREGQWLVYDEEDKTLIEKIYSNNLEEGPYKVYFEDGKVRAEGTYKGGKLDGMYKAYYLNGNVETEVNYVDGKREGAYKINYENGKVRESGNYKNDKLVGDIAVVYDTGVKLADLHYTQDGKKTGKWVYLYPSGKVQQEFTYENDKPVGNYKKYYESGKVSEEGNYKNGLLEGEVKLYYENGQLASKVNFKRNSKEGEARSYYENGKEKEKGTFKHNKYEGKVNVYYDDGQVAVDQTFKNGKLDGSYKEYYKGNKPKVTATYVNGKEEGEYTVYYESGQKQVVSKFKEGLPEGEWVYYYQNGKESKKMNFVKGLKDGKQSEYYESGNKKLESEFKNGKESGTWTVYFDNGKISTTFSYLDGQLNGPVVINDDKGVKIVEGNYKGGKEDGKWIFYDESGKVKKEEVYVLGKKQ
;
A
#
# COMPACT_ATOMS: atom_id res chain seq x y z
N MET A 1 -0.94 -8.60 11.03
CA MET A 1 -2.26 -8.35 10.39
C MET A 1 -2.12 -8.40 8.88
N LYS A 2 -2.50 -9.54 8.28
CA LYS A 2 -2.88 -9.71 6.87
C LYS A 2 -3.93 -10.81 6.90
N LYS A 3 -5.07 -10.62 6.21
CA LYS A 3 -6.37 -11.23 6.53
C LYS A 3 -6.85 -10.65 7.90
N ILE A 4 -8.06 -10.12 8.07
CA ILE A 4 -9.37 -10.47 7.49
C ILE A 4 -9.94 -9.33 6.62
N LEU A 5 -10.58 -9.69 5.50
CA LEU A 5 -11.33 -8.78 4.62
C LEU A 5 -12.62 -9.50 4.17
N MET A 6 -13.76 -9.23 4.81
CA MET A 6 -15.07 -9.73 4.40
C MET A 6 -16.18 -8.70 4.72
N PHE A 7 -17.20 -8.66 3.86
CA PHE A 7 -18.19 -7.57 3.71
C PHE A 7 -19.63 -7.96 4.14
N LEU A 8 -20.49 -6.94 4.29
CA LEU A 8 -21.92 -6.93 4.72
C LEU A 8 -22.16 -7.25 6.20
N THR A 9 -23.07 -6.51 6.88
CA THR A 9 -23.91 -6.98 8.05
C THR A 9 -24.79 -5.91 8.80
N LEU A 10 -26.12 -5.72 8.54
CA LEU A 10 -27.12 -4.55 8.59
C LEU A 10 -28.00 -4.09 9.84
N LEU A 11 -28.89 -3.03 9.67
CA LEU A 11 -29.38 -1.73 10.35
C LEU A 11 -30.12 -1.65 11.73
N ILE A 12 -30.28 -0.41 12.32
CA ILE A 12 -31.53 0.21 12.91
C ILE A 12 -31.34 1.67 13.49
N LEU A 13 -32.41 2.48 13.51
CA LEU A 13 -32.53 3.91 13.91
C LEU A 13 -32.21 4.30 15.39
N ALA A 14 -32.06 5.61 15.62
CA ALA A 14 -32.77 6.38 16.67
C ALA A 14 -33.02 7.83 16.19
N ILE A 15 -34.17 8.43 16.51
CA ILE A 15 -34.60 9.75 16.00
C ILE A 15 -34.13 10.90 16.91
N SER A 16 -33.35 11.83 16.35
CA SER A 16 -33.11 13.17 16.88
C SER A 16 -32.74 14.09 15.71
N CYS A 17 -33.35 15.28 15.64
CA CYS A 17 -33.39 16.20 14.50
C CYS A 17 -32.14 16.29 13.59
N GLY A 18 -32.35 16.04 12.28
CA GLY A 18 -31.54 16.63 11.21
C GLY A 18 -30.25 15.88 10.82
N THR A 19 -30.35 14.64 10.36
CA THR A 19 -29.18 13.90 9.83
C THR A 19 -28.74 14.42 8.47
N LYS A 20 -27.54 14.99 8.42
CA LYS A 20 -26.84 15.52 7.24
C LYS A 20 -26.30 14.38 6.35
N GLN A 21 -27.22 13.62 5.73
CA GLN A 21 -26.92 12.34 5.04
C GLN A 21 -26.09 12.51 3.74
N ASP A 22 -26.00 13.72 3.20
CA ASP A 22 -25.21 14.07 2.00
C ASP A 22 -23.89 14.81 2.30
N GLU A 23 -23.49 14.93 3.58
CA GLU A 23 -22.26 15.64 3.94
C GLU A 23 -21.02 14.77 3.69
N ASP A 24 -20.24 15.15 2.68
CA ASP A 24 -18.91 14.61 2.37
C ASP A 24 -18.02 14.64 3.61
N VAL A 25 -17.61 13.46 4.09
CA VAL A 25 -16.85 13.30 5.34
C VAL A 25 -15.54 14.10 5.34
N ASN A 26 -14.94 14.33 4.17
CA ASN A 26 -13.69 15.07 4.02
C ASN A 26 -13.88 16.58 4.23
N LYS A 27 -15.12 17.06 4.25
CA LYS A 27 -15.47 18.44 4.66
C LYS A 27 -15.74 18.54 6.16
N THR A 28 -15.73 17.43 6.89
CA THR A 28 -15.92 17.37 8.34
C THR A 28 -14.57 17.28 9.08
N LYS A 29 -14.57 17.56 10.38
CA LYS A 29 -13.41 17.34 11.26
C LYS A 29 -13.79 16.34 12.35
N PRO A 30 -13.79 15.02 12.06
CA PRO A 30 -14.08 14.02 13.07
C PRO A 30 -13.03 14.06 14.20
N GLN A 31 -13.47 13.80 15.43
CA GLN A 31 -12.57 13.62 16.57
C GLN A 31 -12.17 12.15 16.66
N GLY A 32 -10.87 11.88 16.76
CA GLY A 32 -10.30 10.54 16.84
C GLY A 32 -8.77 10.60 16.77
N VAL A 33 -8.13 9.43 16.83
CA VAL A 33 -6.70 9.25 16.56
C VAL A 33 -6.56 8.63 15.16
N GLU A 34 -5.61 9.13 14.36
CA GLU A 34 -5.29 8.57 13.05
C GLU A 34 -4.60 7.20 13.24
N VAL A 35 -4.96 6.20 12.44
CA VAL A 35 -4.48 4.81 12.58
C VAL A 35 -2.94 4.69 12.52
N GLU A 36 -2.27 5.64 11.86
CA GLU A 36 -0.81 5.76 11.79
C GLU A 36 -0.12 6.08 13.12
N ASP A 37 -0.84 6.66 14.08
CA ASP A 37 -0.35 7.01 15.43
C ASP A 37 -0.69 5.91 16.47
N LEU A 38 -1.23 4.79 16.00
CA LEU A 38 -1.48 3.59 16.78
C LEU A 38 -0.49 2.48 16.41
N GLN A 39 -0.26 1.57 17.36
CA GLN A 39 0.43 0.30 17.18
C GLN A 39 -0.48 -0.84 17.61
N VAL A 40 -0.32 -2.01 17.00
CA VAL A 40 -1.04 -3.23 17.41
C VAL A 40 -0.10 -4.17 18.14
N ILE A 41 -0.51 -4.56 19.34
CA ILE A 41 0.16 -5.49 20.24
C ILE A 41 -0.88 -6.51 20.68
N ASP A 42 -0.61 -7.81 20.49
CA ASP A 42 -1.54 -8.90 20.81
C ASP A 42 -2.97 -8.63 20.30
N GLU A 43 -3.07 -8.26 19.02
CA GLU A 43 -4.33 -7.94 18.30
C GLU A 43 -5.12 -6.73 18.84
N LYS A 44 -4.58 -6.01 19.83
CA LYS A 44 -5.16 -4.78 20.40
C LYS A 44 -4.42 -3.53 19.95
N LEU A 45 -5.18 -2.47 19.71
CA LEU A 45 -4.68 -1.12 19.44
C LEU A 45 -4.18 -0.44 20.72
N TYR A 46 -3.04 0.24 20.62
CA TYR A 46 -2.46 1.11 21.63
C TYR A 46 -1.96 2.38 20.95
N GLU A 47 -2.06 3.54 21.61
CA GLU A 47 -1.23 4.67 21.23
C GLU A 47 0.26 4.32 21.44
N TYR A 48 1.13 4.89 20.62
CA TYR A 48 2.56 4.62 20.75
C TYR A 48 3.09 5.04 22.12
N GLY A 49 3.85 4.14 22.74
CA GLY A 49 4.44 4.36 24.05
C GLY A 49 3.51 4.12 25.25
N GLU A 50 2.20 3.97 25.03
CA GLU A 50 1.21 3.73 26.08
C GLU A 50 1.08 2.25 26.47
N GLU A 51 0.75 2.00 27.75
CA GLU A 51 0.53 0.65 28.28
C GLU A 51 -0.94 0.22 28.28
N LYS A 52 -1.87 1.18 28.26
CA LYS A 52 -3.31 0.91 28.22
C LYS A 52 -3.78 0.80 26.77
N PRO A 53 -4.62 -0.19 26.44
CA PRO A 53 -5.23 -0.28 25.11
C PRO A 53 -6.04 0.98 24.77
N TYR A 54 -6.03 1.38 23.51
CA TYR A 54 -6.73 2.57 23.04
C TYR A 54 -8.26 2.42 23.17
N SER A 55 -8.95 3.52 23.50
CA SER A 55 -10.41 3.59 23.51
C SER A 55 -10.85 4.95 22.98
N GLY A 56 -11.60 4.96 21.88
CA GLY A 56 -11.94 6.18 21.15
C GLY A 56 -12.31 5.90 19.70
N LYS A 57 -12.28 6.94 18.86
CA LYS A 57 -12.50 6.80 17.42
C LYS A 57 -11.15 6.65 16.69
N VAL A 58 -11.04 5.64 15.84
CA VAL A 58 -9.87 5.44 14.97
C VAL A 58 -10.24 5.98 13.59
N ILE A 59 -9.38 6.80 12.99
CA ILE A 59 -9.59 7.39 11.67
C ILE A 59 -8.57 6.74 10.71
N THR A 60 -9.03 6.33 9.52
CA THR A 60 -8.19 5.79 8.45
C THR A 60 -8.41 6.58 7.18
N ARG A 61 -7.30 6.94 6.53
CA ARG A 61 -7.26 7.72 5.29
C ARG A 61 -6.61 6.95 4.16
N ASP A 62 -6.92 7.34 2.92
CA ASP A 62 -6.18 6.92 1.74
C ASP A 62 -4.94 7.79 1.47
N GLU A 63 -4.23 7.49 0.38
CA GLU A 63 -3.02 8.22 -0.04
C GLU A 63 -3.31 9.69 -0.47
N ASP A 64 -4.58 10.03 -0.74
CA ASP A 64 -5.06 11.37 -1.08
C ASP A 64 -5.52 12.17 0.18
N ASP A 65 -5.25 11.68 1.39
CA ASP A 65 -5.70 12.24 2.69
C ASP A 65 -7.23 12.19 2.93
N LYS A 66 -7.98 11.44 2.10
CA LYS A 66 -9.43 11.28 2.25
C LYS A 66 -9.75 10.21 3.28
N ILE A 67 -10.75 10.49 4.13
CA ILE A 67 -11.25 9.55 5.13
C ILE A 67 -12.00 8.43 4.42
N VAL A 68 -11.45 7.22 4.49
CA VAL A 68 -12.09 6.01 3.95
C VAL A 68 -12.84 5.23 5.03
N MET A 69 -12.44 5.36 6.29
CA MET A 69 -13.05 4.62 7.41
C MET A 69 -12.90 5.35 8.75
N ILE A 70 -13.92 5.23 9.60
CA ILE A 70 -13.90 5.66 11.01
C ILE A 70 -14.45 4.52 11.87
N GLU A 71 -13.66 4.01 12.80
CA GLU A 71 -14.01 2.89 13.68
C GLU A 71 -14.15 3.35 15.14
N THR A 72 -14.81 2.54 15.98
CA THR A 72 -14.81 2.71 17.43
C THR A 72 -13.93 1.63 18.04
N SER A 73 -12.90 2.02 18.79
CA SER A 73 -12.12 1.11 19.60
C SER A 73 -12.53 1.21 21.08
N LYS A 74 -12.57 0.06 21.76
CA LYS A 74 -12.73 -0.04 23.21
C LYS A 74 -11.78 -1.11 23.72
N ASP A 75 -10.99 -0.77 24.73
CA ASP A 75 -9.96 -1.63 25.31
C ASP A 75 -9.05 -2.28 24.24
N GLY A 76 -8.76 -1.52 23.17
CA GLY A 76 -7.91 -1.88 22.03
C GLY A 76 -8.55 -2.73 20.95
N SER A 77 -9.74 -3.28 21.19
CA SER A 77 -10.51 -4.05 20.19
C SER A 77 -11.46 -3.11 19.44
N ILE A 78 -11.84 -3.43 18.20
CA ILE A 78 -12.87 -2.68 17.47
C ILE A 78 -14.23 -3.13 18.00
N GLU A 79 -14.95 -2.21 18.64
CA GLU A 79 -16.14 -2.49 19.45
C GLU A 79 -17.04 -1.25 19.42
N GLY A 80 -18.25 -1.41 18.87
CA GLY A 80 -19.18 -0.33 18.56
C GLY A 80 -19.13 0.08 17.08
N GLU A 81 -19.49 1.33 16.82
CA GLU A 81 -19.83 1.80 15.47
C GLU A 81 -18.61 1.97 14.55
N VAL A 82 -18.65 1.32 13.38
CA VAL A 82 -17.75 1.50 12.24
C VAL A 82 -18.48 2.22 11.11
N LYS A 83 -17.79 3.08 10.35
CA LYS A 83 -18.29 3.73 9.13
C LYS A 83 -17.25 3.65 8.03
N THR A 84 -17.65 3.33 6.81
CA THR A 84 -16.78 3.43 5.62
C THR A 84 -17.40 4.34 4.56
N TYR A 85 -16.54 4.89 3.70
CA TYR A 85 -16.89 5.94 2.76
C TYR A 85 -16.43 5.60 1.34
N TYR A 86 -17.15 6.10 0.35
CA TYR A 86 -16.71 6.09 -1.05
C TYR A 86 -15.61 7.16 -1.27
N GLU A 87 -14.85 7.06 -2.37
CA GLU A 87 -13.87 8.07 -2.84
C GLU A 87 -14.44 9.50 -2.94
N THR A 88 -15.77 9.61 -3.06
CA THR A 88 -16.54 10.87 -3.08
C THR A 88 -16.79 11.47 -1.69
N GLY A 89 -16.33 10.80 -0.63
CA GLY A 89 -16.62 11.12 0.77
C GLY A 89 -18.06 10.82 1.21
N LYS A 90 -18.91 10.26 0.33
CA LYS A 90 -20.26 9.81 0.71
C LYS A 90 -20.17 8.54 1.56
N LEU A 91 -21.03 8.46 2.57
CA LEU A 91 -21.18 7.30 3.42
C LEU A 91 -21.56 6.07 2.58
N LYS A 92 -20.73 5.03 2.63
CA LYS A 92 -20.95 3.76 1.92
C LYS A 92 -21.66 2.78 2.83
N GLU A 93 -21.11 2.61 4.04
CA GLU A 93 -21.70 1.75 5.05
C GLU A 93 -21.41 2.21 6.48
N VAL A 94 -22.23 1.76 7.41
CA VAL A 94 -22.09 1.92 8.88
C VAL A 94 -22.27 0.53 9.46
N TYR A 95 -21.54 0.03 10.45
CA TYR A 95 -21.84 -1.21 11.21
C TYR A 95 -21.59 -1.06 12.71
N ASN A 96 -21.95 -2.06 13.53
CA ASN A 96 -21.54 -2.18 14.92
C ASN A 96 -20.82 -3.51 15.16
N VAL A 97 -19.53 -3.46 15.49
CA VAL A 97 -18.76 -4.64 15.89
C VAL A 97 -18.98 -4.90 17.38
N LYS A 98 -19.08 -6.17 17.77
CA LYS A 98 -19.06 -6.66 19.13
C LYS A 98 -18.35 -8.02 19.16
N ASP A 99 -17.38 -8.18 20.05
CA ASP A 99 -16.62 -9.44 20.21
C ASP A 99 -16.06 -9.96 18.85
N ASP A 100 -15.46 -9.06 18.07
CA ASP A 100 -14.92 -9.28 16.70
C ASP A 100 -15.93 -9.77 15.65
N LYS A 101 -17.23 -9.61 15.92
CA LYS A 101 -18.34 -9.94 15.00
C LYS A 101 -19.25 -8.75 14.82
N ILE A 102 -19.96 -8.70 13.71
CA ILE A 102 -20.93 -7.63 13.49
C ILE A 102 -22.28 -8.07 14.07
N GLU A 103 -22.84 -7.19 14.90
CA GLU A 103 -23.94 -7.44 15.82
C GLU A 103 -24.92 -6.26 15.78
N GLY A 104 -26.22 -6.55 15.78
CA GLY A 104 -27.27 -5.55 15.71
C GLY A 104 -27.38 -4.92 14.33
N LYS A 105 -26.65 -3.82 14.10
CA LYS A 105 -27.00 -2.73 13.17
C LYS A 105 -25.86 -2.31 12.21
N TYR A 106 -26.17 -2.09 10.92
CA TYR A 106 -25.31 -1.50 9.85
C TYR A 106 -26.16 -0.97 8.69
N ASN A 107 -25.73 -0.02 7.91
CA ASN A 107 -26.52 0.47 6.78
C ASN A 107 -25.65 0.31 5.55
N TRP A 108 -26.19 -0.08 4.42
CA TRP A 108 -25.46 -0.05 3.15
C TRP A 108 -26.21 0.83 2.16
N TYR A 109 -25.48 1.78 1.58
CA TYR A 109 -26.02 2.79 0.69
C TYR A 109 -25.47 2.54 -0.71
N GLY A 110 -26.35 2.35 -1.70
CA GLY A 110 -25.93 2.11 -3.08
C GLY A 110 -25.10 3.27 -3.62
N LYS A 111 -24.08 2.96 -4.44
CA LYS A 111 -23.13 3.94 -5.00
C LYS A 111 -23.83 5.00 -5.87
N ASP A 112 -24.92 4.63 -6.51
CA ASP A 112 -25.80 5.50 -7.30
C ASP A 112 -26.86 6.24 -6.46
N GLY A 113 -26.98 5.91 -5.17
CA GLY A 113 -27.98 6.42 -4.25
C GLY A 113 -29.41 5.94 -4.51
N SER A 114 -29.66 4.93 -5.35
CA SER A 114 -31.02 4.51 -5.72
C SER A 114 -31.70 3.64 -4.65
N ILE A 115 -30.92 2.87 -3.90
CA ILE A 115 -31.38 2.03 -2.79
C ILE A 115 -30.50 2.22 -1.55
N GLU A 116 -31.12 2.02 -0.39
CA GLU A 116 -30.44 1.67 0.85
C GLU A 116 -30.93 0.27 1.24
N ILE A 117 -30.03 -0.63 1.61
CA ILE A 117 -30.45 -1.89 2.24
C ILE A 117 -30.63 -1.60 3.73
N ASN A 118 -31.62 -2.24 4.37
CA ASN A 118 -31.92 -2.27 5.80
C ASN A 118 -32.03 -3.74 6.26
N ALA A 119 -31.46 -4.18 7.39
CA ALA A 119 -31.36 -5.60 7.77
C ALA A 119 -31.02 -5.69 9.28
N THR A 120 -30.63 -6.85 9.81
CA THR A 120 -30.17 -7.02 11.22
C THR A 120 -29.26 -8.22 11.31
N TYR A 121 -28.21 -8.16 12.14
CA TYR A 121 -27.21 -9.24 12.22
C TYR A 121 -26.88 -9.67 13.64
N LYS A 122 -26.44 -10.91 13.76
CA LYS A 122 -26.08 -11.53 15.03
C LYS A 122 -24.94 -12.51 14.82
N ASN A 123 -23.82 -12.32 15.51
CA ASN A 123 -22.61 -13.13 15.32
C ASN A 123 -22.16 -13.27 13.84
N ASN A 124 -22.19 -12.19 13.05
CA ASN A 124 -21.98 -12.18 11.59
C ASN A 124 -23.08 -12.84 10.72
N GLU A 125 -24.12 -13.45 11.30
CA GLU A 125 -25.23 -14.04 10.55
C GLU A 125 -26.38 -13.04 10.34
N ARG A 126 -26.95 -13.04 9.12
CA ARG A 126 -28.05 -12.13 8.74
C ARG A 126 -29.38 -12.66 9.27
N GLU A 127 -29.99 -11.96 10.22
CA GLU A 127 -31.32 -12.30 10.75
C GLU A 127 -32.46 -11.73 9.90
N THR A 128 -32.29 -10.51 9.35
CA THR A 128 -33.30 -9.87 8.47
C THR A 128 -32.62 -9.19 7.28
N GLU A 129 -33.35 -8.94 6.18
CA GLU A 129 -32.97 -8.01 5.08
C GLU A 129 -34.19 -7.45 4.33
N THR A 130 -34.11 -6.16 4.01
CA THR A 130 -35.11 -5.31 3.36
C THR A 130 -34.39 -4.20 2.58
N ALA A 131 -34.30 -4.29 1.25
CA ALA A 131 -33.95 -3.15 0.42
C ALA A 131 -35.07 -2.10 0.41
N ILE A 132 -34.70 -0.83 0.49
CA ILE A 132 -35.61 0.31 0.49
C ILE A 132 -35.21 1.27 -0.64
N SER A 133 -36.20 1.70 -1.42
CA SER A 133 -36.06 2.75 -2.43
C SER A 133 -35.79 4.08 -1.74
N THR A 134 -34.70 4.76 -2.07
CA THR A 134 -34.39 6.08 -1.48
C THR A 134 -35.37 7.16 -1.92
N LYS A 135 -36.01 6.98 -3.09
CA LYS A 135 -36.93 7.93 -3.74
C LYS A 135 -38.28 8.07 -3.02
N ASP A 136 -38.86 6.96 -2.56
CA ASP A 136 -40.20 6.93 -1.97
C ASP A 136 -40.26 6.20 -0.60
N LYS A 137 -39.11 5.74 -0.10
CA LYS A 137 -38.93 5.09 1.21
C LYS A 137 -39.82 3.86 1.43
N LYS A 138 -40.16 3.17 0.34
CA LYS A 138 -40.89 1.90 0.34
C LYS A 138 -39.96 0.70 0.10
N PRO A 139 -40.37 -0.52 0.47
CA PRO A 139 -39.64 -1.74 0.13
C PRO A 139 -39.38 -1.81 -1.38
N TYR A 140 -38.13 -1.99 -1.77
CA TYR A 140 -37.70 -1.92 -3.16
C TYR A 140 -38.12 -3.18 -3.93
N THR A 141 -38.78 -2.98 -5.07
CA THR A 141 -39.10 -4.04 -6.04
C THR A 141 -38.45 -3.69 -7.36
N GLY A 142 -37.58 -4.55 -7.88
CA GLY A 142 -36.80 -4.29 -9.07
C GLY A 142 -35.49 -5.06 -9.13
N THR A 143 -34.63 -4.70 -10.08
CA THR A 143 -33.27 -5.22 -10.21
C THR A 143 -32.29 -4.09 -9.94
N TYR A 144 -31.52 -4.22 -8.87
CA TYR A 144 -30.37 -3.36 -8.60
C TYR A 144 -29.15 -3.93 -9.34
N THR A 145 -28.41 -3.05 -10.01
CA THR A 145 -27.19 -3.39 -10.76
C THR A 145 -26.11 -2.39 -10.40
N GLU A 146 -24.95 -2.89 -9.96
CA GLU A 146 -23.76 -2.07 -9.74
C GLU A 146 -22.70 -2.39 -10.80
N THR A 147 -21.84 -1.41 -11.08
CA THR A 147 -20.74 -1.54 -12.04
C THR A 147 -19.39 -1.22 -11.39
N TYR A 148 -18.35 -1.91 -11.86
CA TYR A 148 -16.97 -1.56 -11.64
C TYR A 148 -16.63 -0.23 -12.34
N ALA A 149 -15.51 0.38 -11.95
CA ALA A 149 -15.00 1.62 -12.57
C ALA A 149 -14.71 1.47 -14.09
N ASN A 150 -14.46 0.25 -14.57
CA ASN A 150 -14.28 -0.05 -15.99
C ASN A 150 -15.60 -0.19 -16.79
N GLY A 151 -16.76 0.00 -16.15
CA GLY A 151 -18.07 -0.09 -16.77
C GLY A 151 -18.70 -1.49 -16.80
N ASN A 152 -17.93 -2.55 -16.50
CA ASN A 152 -18.49 -3.90 -16.39
C ASN A 152 -19.37 -4.03 -15.14
N VAL A 153 -20.44 -4.82 -15.23
CA VAL A 153 -21.30 -5.15 -14.09
C VAL A 153 -20.49 -5.87 -13.01
N SER A 154 -20.69 -5.50 -11.74
CA SER A 154 -20.08 -6.13 -10.57
C SER A 154 -21.05 -7.01 -9.79
N GLN A 155 -22.31 -6.58 -9.65
CA GLN A 155 -23.39 -7.36 -9.05
C GLN A 155 -24.75 -7.01 -9.64
N VAL A 156 -25.62 -8.01 -9.71
CA VAL A 156 -27.05 -7.90 -10.05
C VAL A 156 -27.83 -8.55 -8.92
N ILE A 157 -28.66 -7.77 -8.22
CA ILE A 157 -29.50 -8.23 -7.11
C ILE A 157 -30.96 -7.96 -7.46
N LYS A 158 -31.79 -9.01 -7.41
CA LYS A 158 -33.24 -8.90 -7.63
C LYS A 158 -33.96 -8.82 -6.30
N PHE A 159 -34.87 -7.85 -6.19
CA PHE A 159 -35.70 -7.65 -5.01
C PHE A 159 -37.18 -7.63 -5.36
N ASN A 160 -37.99 -8.17 -4.46
CA ASN A 160 -39.44 -8.14 -4.49
C ASN A 160 -39.94 -7.79 -3.08
N GLU A 161 -40.68 -6.69 -2.96
CA GLU A 161 -41.13 -6.11 -1.68
C GLU A 161 -39.99 -5.96 -0.66
N GLY A 162 -38.82 -5.52 -1.13
CA GLY A 162 -37.60 -5.34 -0.35
C GLY A 162 -36.80 -6.61 -0.06
N LYS A 163 -37.35 -7.81 -0.25
CA LYS A 163 -36.62 -9.07 -0.02
C LYS A 163 -35.91 -9.53 -1.29
N ARG A 164 -34.78 -10.23 -1.18
CA ARG A 164 -34.14 -10.86 -2.36
C ARG A 164 -35.05 -11.93 -2.94
N ASP A 165 -35.32 -11.88 -4.24
CA ASP A 165 -36.25 -12.79 -4.90
C ASP A 165 -35.79 -13.08 -6.34
N GLY A 166 -35.47 -14.34 -6.62
CA GLY A 166 -34.71 -14.76 -7.80
C GLY A 166 -33.19 -14.78 -7.57
N GLU A 167 -32.43 -14.98 -8.66
CA GLU A 167 -30.97 -15.08 -8.58
C GLU A 167 -30.31 -13.73 -8.30
N THR A 168 -29.46 -13.70 -7.28
CA THR A 168 -28.37 -12.72 -7.13
C THR A 168 -27.15 -13.23 -7.88
N ILE A 169 -26.54 -12.38 -8.70
CA ILE A 169 -25.38 -12.72 -9.52
C ILE A 169 -24.24 -11.74 -9.24
N TYR A 170 -23.10 -12.25 -8.79
CA TYR A 170 -21.86 -11.49 -8.71
C TYR A 170 -21.00 -11.78 -9.93
N TYR A 171 -20.22 -10.79 -10.35
CA TYR A 171 -19.34 -10.85 -11.50
C TYR A 171 -17.89 -10.56 -11.09
N TYR A 172 -16.96 -10.93 -11.97
CA TYR A 172 -15.59 -10.43 -11.94
C TYR A 172 -15.47 -9.14 -12.76
N ASP A 173 -14.37 -8.41 -12.53
CA ASP A 173 -13.96 -7.21 -13.26
C ASP A 173 -13.87 -7.40 -14.79
N ASN A 174 -13.66 -8.63 -15.25
CA ASN A 174 -13.66 -9.02 -16.67
C ASN A 174 -15.06 -9.33 -17.25
N GLY A 175 -16.14 -9.15 -16.48
CA GLY A 175 -17.52 -9.38 -16.90
C GLY A 175 -17.98 -10.85 -16.88
N LYS A 176 -17.14 -11.81 -16.46
CA LYS A 176 -17.57 -13.19 -16.21
C LYS A 176 -18.35 -13.28 -14.91
N ILE A 177 -19.32 -14.19 -14.85
CA ILE A 177 -20.00 -14.52 -13.60
C ILE A 177 -18.97 -15.09 -12.62
N LYS A 178 -19.05 -14.65 -11.37
CA LYS A 178 -18.28 -15.15 -10.22
C LYS A 178 -19.14 -16.06 -9.34
N GLU A 179 -20.39 -15.69 -9.10
CA GLU A 179 -21.25 -16.39 -8.14
C GLU A 179 -22.72 -16.23 -8.52
N ARG A 180 -23.52 -17.28 -8.32
CA ARG A 180 -24.98 -17.27 -8.46
C ARG A 180 -25.60 -17.85 -7.19
N ILE A 181 -26.39 -17.02 -6.52
CA ILE A 181 -27.09 -17.37 -5.28
C ILE A 181 -28.59 -17.27 -5.55
N PRO A 182 -29.35 -18.38 -5.49
CA PRO A 182 -30.79 -18.35 -5.69
C PRO A 182 -31.48 -17.92 -4.41
N TYR A 183 -32.38 -16.94 -4.50
CA TYR A 183 -33.23 -16.52 -3.39
C TYR A 183 -34.71 -16.72 -3.72
N THR A 184 -35.49 -17.09 -2.72
CA THR A 184 -36.95 -17.06 -2.73
C THR A 184 -37.42 -16.32 -1.48
N GLN A 185 -38.10 -15.19 -1.66
CA GLN A 185 -38.69 -14.40 -0.56
C GLN A 185 -37.71 -14.07 0.59
N GLY A 186 -36.46 -13.77 0.23
CA GLY A 186 -35.36 -13.39 1.12
C GLY A 186 -34.45 -14.54 1.56
N LEU A 187 -34.93 -15.79 1.48
CA LEU A 187 -34.18 -16.99 1.90
C LEU A 187 -33.42 -17.59 0.72
N ARG A 188 -32.21 -18.14 0.94
CA ARG A 188 -31.53 -18.94 -0.09
C ARG A 188 -32.27 -20.27 -0.29
N GLU A 189 -32.63 -20.57 -1.52
CA GLU A 189 -33.44 -21.74 -1.89
C GLU A 189 -33.05 -22.21 -3.30
N GLY A 190 -32.53 -23.43 -3.44
CA GLY A 190 -32.09 -24.03 -4.70
C GLY A 190 -30.57 -24.10 -4.90
N ASN A 191 -30.14 -24.28 -6.15
CA ASN A 191 -28.76 -24.57 -6.51
C ASN A 191 -27.85 -23.32 -6.48
N TYR A 192 -26.83 -23.37 -5.65
CA TYR A 192 -25.72 -22.41 -5.60
C TYR A 192 -24.63 -22.77 -6.61
N PHE A 193 -24.00 -21.76 -7.22
CA PHE A 193 -22.84 -21.94 -8.08
C PHE A 193 -21.78 -20.86 -7.85
N TYR A 194 -20.51 -21.28 -7.79
CA TYR A 194 -19.32 -20.43 -7.80
C TYR A 194 -18.50 -20.72 -9.06
N TYR A 195 -17.95 -19.69 -9.67
CA TYR A 195 -17.31 -19.71 -10.98
C TYR A 195 -15.94 -19.03 -10.93
N ASN A 196 -14.99 -19.50 -11.74
CA ASN A 196 -13.67 -18.89 -11.85
C ASN A 196 -13.64 -17.76 -12.89
N LYS A 197 -12.51 -17.05 -12.99
CA LYS A 197 -12.35 -15.94 -13.94
C LYS A 197 -12.50 -16.28 -15.43
N VAL A 198 -12.48 -17.57 -15.83
CA VAL A 198 -12.75 -17.98 -17.23
C VAL A 198 -14.21 -18.41 -17.46
N GLY A 199 -14.94 -18.74 -16.40
CA GLY A 199 -16.37 -19.06 -16.38
C GLY A 199 -16.70 -20.54 -16.12
N GLU A 200 -15.75 -21.33 -15.63
CA GLU A 200 -15.96 -22.74 -15.25
C GLU A 200 -16.59 -22.82 -13.85
N VAL A 201 -17.48 -23.79 -13.63
CA VAL A 201 -18.08 -24.03 -12.31
C VAL A 201 -17.03 -24.67 -11.40
N ILE A 202 -16.56 -23.89 -10.44
CA ILE A 202 -15.57 -24.31 -9.45
C ILE A 202 -16.20 -24.51 -8.05
N GLY A 203 -17.45 -24.11 -7.83
CA GLY A 203 -18.21 -24.52 -6.64
C GLY A 203 -19.68 -24.76 -6.96
N LYS A 204 -20.30 -25.72 -6.27
CA LYS A 204 -21.74 -26.00 -6.34
C LYS A 204 -22.26 -26.66 -5.07
N GLY A 205 -23.54 -26.42 -4.79
CA GLY A 205 -24.28 -27.06 -3.71
C GLY A 205 -25.75 -26.63 -3.71
N ALA A 206 -26.52 -27.08 -2.73
CA ALA A 206 -27.94 -26.72 -2.60
C ALA A 206 -28.23 -26.03 -1.27
N PHE A 207 -29.01 -24.95 -1.33
CA PHE A 207 -29.67 -24.35 -0.17
C PHE A 207 -31.12 -24.82 -0.08
N VAL A 208 -31.58 -25.13 1.13
CA VAL A 208 -32.96 -25.43 1.47
C VAL A 208 -33.32 -24.62 2.72
N ASN A 209 -34.28 -23.71 2.61
CA ASN A 209 -34.69 -22.77 3.66
C ASN A 209 -33.48 -22.07 4.34
N ASP A 210 -32.64 -21.44 3.53
CA ASP A 210 -31.40 -20.75 3.92
C ASP A 210 -30.25 -21.63 4.44
N LYS A 211 -30.41 -22.97 4.45
CA LYS A 211 -29.43 -23.92 4.99
C LYS A 211 -28.80 -24.77 3.89
N ARG A 212 -27.49 -25.01 4.01
CA ARG A 212 -26.76 -25.95 3.15
C ARG A 212 -27.26 -27.38 3.40
N GLU A 213 -27.57 -28.08 2.32
CA GLU A 213 -28.05 -29.46 2.33
C GLU A 213 -27.32 -30.27 1.24
N GLY A 214 -27.10 -31.56 1.49
CA GLY A 214 -26.52 -32.51 0.56
C GLY A 214 -25.03 -32.31 0.29
N GLN A 215 -24.57 -32.80 -0.86
CA GLN A 215 -23.18 -32.72 -1.28
C GLN A 215 -22.83 -31.30 -1.77
N TRP A 216 -21.76 -30.74 -1.21
CA TRP A 216 -21.16 -29.48 -1.60
C TRP A 216 -19.77 -29.74 -2.14
N LEU A 217 -19.53 -29.25 -3.37
CA LEU A 217 -18.20 -29.22 -3.97
C LEU A 217 -17.72 -27.78 -4.00
N VAL A 218 -16.53 -27.53 -3.47
CA VAL A 218 -15.92 -26.19 -3.41
C VAL A 218 -14.47 -26.32 -3.81
N TYR A 219 -14.09 -25.69 -4.92
CA TYR A 219 -12.70 -25.63 -5.36
C TYR A 219 -12.01 -24.41 -4.74
N ASP A 220 -10.85 -24.64 -4.16
CA ASP A 220 -9.97 -23.58 -3.67
C ASP A 220 -9.03 -23.15 -4.80
N GLU A 221 -9.12 -21.88 -5.24
CA GLU A 221 -8.25 -21.32 -6.27
C GLU A 221 -6.82 -21.04 -5.79
N GLU A 222 -6.59 -20.79 -4.49
CA GLU A 222 -5.25 -20.59 -3.91
C GLU A 222 -4.52 -21.94 -3.82
N ASP A 223 -5.23 -22.98 -3.34
CA ASP A 223 -4.67 -24.31 -3.09
C ASP A 223 -4.79 -25.29 -4.27
N LYS A 224 -5.53 -24.92 -5.32
CA LYS A 224 -5.91 -25.76 -6.48
C LYS A 224 -6.48 -27.13 -6.10
N THR A 225 -7.41 -27.14 -5.15
CA THR A 225 -8.02 -28.39 -4.65
C THR A 225 -9.52 -28.38 -4.80
N LEU A 226 -10.10 -29.56 -5.02
CA LEU A 226 -11.53 -29.75 -4.90
C LEU A 226 -11.86 -30.28 -3.51
N ILE A 227 -12.65 -29.53 -2.75
CA ILE A 227 -13.15 -29.91 -1.43
C ILE A 227 -14.55 -30.49 -1.59
N GLU A 228 -14.78 -31.68 -1.06
CA GLU A 228 -16.06 -32.35 -0.98
C GLU A 228 -16.52 -32.40 0.49
N LYS A 229 -17.70 -31.85 0.73
CA LYS A 229 -18.39 -31.84 2.02
C LYS A 229 -19.81 -32.35 1.86
N ILE A 230 -20.34 -32.96 2.91
CA ILE A 230 -21.77 -33.30 3.01
C ILE A 230 -22.35 -32.49 4.15
N TYR A 231 -23.45 -31.78 3.86
CA TYR A 231 -24.21 -31.01 4.82
C TYR A 231 -25.59 -31.65 5.07
N SER A 232 -26.03 -31.66 6.32
CA SER A 232 -27.43 -31.85 6.69
C SER A 232 -27.86 -30.71 7.59
N ASN A 233 -28.88 -29.95 7.19
CA ASN A 233 -29.46 -28.84 7.95
C ASN A 233 -28.38 -27.84 8.42
N ASN A 234 -27.52 -27.39 7.48
CA ASN A 234 -26.36 -26.52 7.68
C ASN A 234 -25.14 -27.12 8.43
N LEU A 235 -25.23 -28.34 9.00
CA LEU A 235 -24.13 -28.99 9.72
C LEU A 235 -23.38 -29.97 8.81
N GLU A 236 -22.06 -30.02 8.92
CA GLU A 236 -21.21 -31.00 8.21
C GLU A 236 -21.40 -32.40 8.84
N GLU A 237 -21.75 -33.40 8.03
CA GLU A 237 -22.14 -34.75 8.49
C GLU A 237 -21.69 -35.81 7.47
N GLY A 238 -20.89 -36.77 7.89
CA GLY A 238 -20.36 -37.84 7.04
C GLY A 238 -18.95 -37.56 6.48
N PRO A 239 -18.56 -38.20 5.36
CA PRO A 239 -17.21 -38.10 4.83
C PRO A 239 -16.86 -36.68 4.35
N TYR A 240 -15.63 -36.27 4.67
CA TYR A 240 -14.97 -35.09 4.15
C TYR A 240 -13.76 -35.51 3.33
N LYS A 241 -13.59 -34.91 2.15
CA LYS A 241 -12.45 -35.17 1.28
C LYS A 241 -11.94 -33.89 0.64
N VAL A 242 -10.63 -33.82 0.44
CA VAL A 242 -9.96 -32.84 -0.41
C VAL A 242 -9.23 -33.61 -1.49
N TYR A 243 -9.35 -33.18 -2.73
CA TYR A 243 -8.69 -33.77 -3.89
C TYR A 243 -7.67 -32.80 -4.50
N PHE A 244 -6.55 -33.33 -4.96
CA PHE A 244 -5.60 -32.63 -5.83
C PHE A 244 -6.21 -32.37 -7.22
N GLU A 245 -5.57 -31.49 -8.00
CA GLU A 245 -5.91 -31.18 -9.41
C GLU A 245 -5.93 -32.44 -10.31
N ASP A 246 -5.18 -33.51 -9.96
CA ASP A 246 -5.18 -34.80 -10.66
C ASP A 246 -6.26 -35.80 -10.19
N GLY A 247 -7.11 -35.40 -9.24
CA GLY A 247 -8.19 -36.21 -8.69
C GLY A 247 -7.78 -37.18 -7.57
N LYS A 248 -6.50 -37.26 -7.18
CA LYS A 248 -6.10 -38.04 -5.99
C LYS A 248 -6.54 -37.35 -4.70
N VAL A 249 -6.75 -38.13 -3.64
CA VAL A 249 -7.08 -37.61 -2.30
C VAL A 249 -5.86 -36.90 -1.70
N ARG A 250 -6.00 -35.60 -1.40
CA ARG A 250 -5.07 -34.77 -0.63
C ARG A 250 -5.34 -34.86 0.87
N ALA A 251 -6.61 -34.96 1.28
CA ALA A 251 -6.98 -35.17 2.67
C ALA A 251 -8.33 -35.88 2.81
N GLU A 252 -8.52 -36.58 3.93
CA GLU A 252 -9.78 -37.24 4.28
C GLU A 252 -10.03 -37.26 5.79
N GLY A 253 -11.31 -37.24 6.16
CA GLY A 253 -11.77 -37.33 7.54
C GLY A 253 -13.29 -37.58 7.60
N THR A 254 -13.84 -37.63 8.81
CA THR A 254 -15.28 -37.77 9.03
C THR A 254 -15.79 -36.63 9.89
N TYR A 255 -16.90 -36.03 9.47
CA TYR A 255 -17.65 -35.07 10.26
C TYR A 255 -18.88 -35.72 10.91
N LYS A 256 -19.23 -35.23 12.09
CA LYS A 256 -20.40 -35.63 12.86
C LYS A 256 -20.90 -34.45 13.66
N GLY A 257 -22.15 -34.05 13.46
CA GLY A 257 -22.76 -32.87 14.12
C GLY A 257 -22.03 -31.56 13.82
N GLY A 258 -21.45 -31.40 12.63
CA GLY A 258 -20.67 -30.23 12.23
C GLY A 258 -19.22 -30.20 12.71
N LYS A 259 -18.71 -31.30 13.29
CA LYS A 259 -17.36 -31.39 13.87
C LYS A 259 -16.58 -32.59 13.33
N LEU A 260 -15.27 -32.47 13.13
CA LEU A 260 -14.40 -33.62 12.84
C LEU A 260 -14.40 -34.60 14.02
N ASP A 261 -14.60 -35.89 13.75
CA ASP A 261 -14.61 -36.94 14.77
C ASP A 261 -13.93 -38.19 14.23
N GLY A 262 -12.93 -38.69 14.97
CA GLY A 262 -12.06 -39.79 14.56
C GLY A 262 -10.81 -39.36 13.78
N MET A 263 -10.25 -40.31 13.04
CA MET A 263 -8.94 -40.16 12.40
C MET A 263 -9.00 -39.21 11.18
N TYR A 264 -8.05 -38.30 11.07
CA TYR A 264 -7.84 -37.41 9.91
C TYR A 264 -6.47 -37.68 9.26
N LYS A 265 -6.46 -37.82 7.92
CA LYS A 265 -5.23 -37.97 7.12
C LYS A 265 -5.09 -36.88 6.08
N ALA A 266 -3.87 -36.41 5.90
CA ALA A 266 -3.43 -35.67 4.73
C ALA A 266 -2.30 -36.43 4.03
N TYR A 267 -2.22 -36.29 2.72
CA TYR A 267 -1.31 -37.02 1.83
C TYR A 267 -0.55 -36.05 0.93
N TYR A 268 0.69 -36.40 0.58
CA TYR A 268 1.43 -35.81 -0.51
C TYR A 268 0.91 -36.29 -1.88
N LEU A 269 1.22 -35.57 -2.96
CA LEU A 269 0.79 -35.91 -4.33
C LEU A 269 1.32 -37.28 -4.81
N ASN A 270 2.43 -37.74 -4.22
CA ASN A 270 3.00 -39.07 -4.42
C ASN A 270 2.28 -40.21 -3.65
N GLY A 271 1.29 -39.88 -2.80
CA GLY A 271 0.51 -40.82 -2.00
C GLY A 271 1.06 -41.11 -0.60
N ASN A 272 2.23 -40.60 -0.23
CA ASN A 272 2.76 -40.76 1.13
C ASN A 272 1.94 -39.93 2.13
N VAL A 273 1.68 -40.47 3.33
CA VAL A 273 0.98 -39.74 4.40
C VAL A 273 1.81 -38.54 4.82
N GLU A 274 1.26 -37.34 4.64
CA GLU A 274 1.84 -36.10 5.19
C GLU A 274 1.52 -35.99 6.68
N THR A 275 0.25 -36.07 7.07
CA THR A 275 -0.19 -35.86 8.46
C THR A 275 -1.15 -36.96 8.88
N GLU A 276 -1.00 -37.45 10.11
CA GLU A 276 -1.95 -38.31 10.80
C GLU A 276 -2.22 -37.75 12.20
N VAL A 277 -3.49 -37.49 12.51
CA VAL A 277 -3.95 -36.96 13.79
C VAL A 277 -5.37 -37.44 14.08
N ASN A 278 -5.71 -37.67 15.35
CA ASN A 278 -7.05 -38.04 15.76
C ASN A 278 -7.83 -36.82 16.27
N TYR A 279 -9.10 -36.72 15.90
CA TYR A 279 -10.07 -35.75 16.38
C TYR A 279 -11.09 -36.40 17.32
N VAL A 280 -11.53 -35.64 18.33
CA VAL A 280 -12.62 -35.98 19.25
C VAL A 280 -13.48 -34.73 19.43
N ASP A 281 -14.77 -34.81 19.10
CA ASP A 281 -15.70 -33.67 19.19
C ASP A 281 -15.15 -32.37 18.56
N GLY A 282 -14.57 -32.49 17.37
CA GLY A 282 -14.02 -31.38 16.58
C GLY A 282 -12.60 -30.96 16.91
N LYS A 283 -11.99 -31.54 17.95
CA LYS A 283 -10.67 -31.13 18.45
C LYS A 283 -9.62 -32.20 18.32
N ARG A 284 -8.38 -31.83 17.97
CA ARG A 284 -7.23 -32.75 17.96
C ARG A 284 -6.94 -33.24 19.37
N GLU A 285 -6.77 -34.55 19.52
CA GLU A 285 -6.55 -35.23 20.80
C GLU A 285 -5.61 -36.43 20.62
N GLY A 286 -4.61 -36.56 21.49
CA GLY A 286 -3.64 -37.63 21.48
C GLY A 286 -2.44 -37.38 20.54
N ALA A 287 -1.74 -38.44 20.18
CA ALA A 287 -0.53 -38.36 19.38
C ALA A 287 -0.83 -37.86 17.95
N TYR A 288 0.08 -37.05 17.42
CA TYR A 288 0.09 -36.68 16.00
C TYR A 288 1.47 -36.91 15.39
N LYS A 289 1.48 -37.06 14.06
CA LYS A 289 2.70 -37.20 13.27
C LYS A 289 2.56 -36.40 11.99
N ILE A 290 3.62 -35.66 11.66
CA ILE A 290 3.80 -35.04 10.35
C ILE A 290 5.10 -35.57 9.74
N ASN A 291 5.04 -35.99 8.49
CA ASN A 291 6.17 -36.54 7.75
C ASN A 291 6.69 -35.54 6.70
N TYR A 292 7.81 -35.90 6.09
CA TYR A 292 8.29 -35.38 4.82
C TYR A 292 7.72 -36.19 3.65
N GLU A 293 7.79 -35.64 2.44
CA GLU A 293 7.35 -36.33 1.22
C GLU A 293 8.10 -37.64 0.94
N ASN A 294 9.32 -37.79 1.48
CA ASN A 294 10.11 -39.03 1.47
C ASN A 294 9.68 -40.07 2.55
N GLY A 295 8.62 -39.80 3.32
CA GLY A 295 8.07 -40.69 4.35
C GLY A 295 8.78 -40.65 5.72
N LYS A 296 9.89 -39.91 5.88
CA LYS A 296 10.52 -39.71 7.20
C LYS A 296 9.66 -38.81 8.08
N VAL A 297 9.62 -39.07 9.39
CA VAL A 297 8.97 -38.16 10.35
C VAL A 297 9.70 -36.81 10.33
N ARG A 298 8.93 -35.72 10.19
CA ARG A 298 9.38 -34.32 10.32
C ARG A 298 9.13 -33.80 11.72
N GLU A 299 7.94 -34.12 12.25
CA GLU A 299 7.41 -33.58 13.49
C GLU A 299 6.53 -34.61 14.18
N SER A 300 6.63 -34.71 15.51
CA SER A 300 5.74 -35.54 16.31
C SER A 300 5.60 -35.02 17.74
N GLY A 301 4.41 -35.17 18.30
CA GLY A 301 4.09 -34.80 19.67
C GLY A 301 2.65 -35.19 20.02
N ASN A 302 2.05 -34.47 20.97
CA ASN A 302 0.68 -34.73 21.42
C ASN A 302 -0.17 -33.46 21.38
N TYR A 303 -1.44 -33.63 21.01
CA TYR A 303 -2.50 -32.66 21.21
C TYR A 303 -3.37 -33.05 22.42
N LYS A 304 -3.92 -32.03 23.07
CA LYS A 304 -4.98 -32.15 24.07
C LYS A 304 -5.95 -31.00 23.87
N ASN A 305 -7.17 -31.27 23.41
CA ASN A 305 -8.17 -30.26 23.07
C ASN A 305 -7.59 -29.16 22.14
N ASP A 306 -7.07 -29.57 20.98
CA ASP A 306 -6.37 -28.75 19.97
C ASP A 306 -5.04 -28.10 20.36
N LYS A 307 -4.62 -28.24 21.62
CA LYS A 307 -3.40 -27.61 22.14
C LYS A 307 -2.23 -28.59 22.14
N LEU A 308 -1.08 -28.16 21.63
CA LEU A 308 0.18 -28.92 21.75
C LEU A 308 0.56 -29.02 23.24
N VAL A 309 0.97 -30.21 23.71
CA VAL A 309 1.34 -30.43 25.10
C VAL A 309 2.63 -31.24 25.24
N GLY A 310 3.50 -30.82 26.17
CA GLY A 310 4.79 -31.47 26.42
C GLY A 310 5.86 -31.12 25.39
N ASP A 311 6.82 -32.03 25.22
CA ASP A 311 7.92 -31.89 24.27
C ASP A 311 7.47 -32.23 22.85
N ILE A 312 7.80 -31.37 21.89
CA ILE A 312 7.56 -31.60 20.46
C ILE A 312 8.91 -31.82 19.77
N ALA A 313 9.07 -32.99 19.15
CA ALA A 313 10.27 -33.32 18.40
C ALA A 313 10.14 -32.82 16.96
N VAL A 314 11.10 -32.00 16.51
CA VAL A 314 11.19 -31.51 15.12
C VAL A 314 12.57 -31.86 14.56
N VAL A 315 12.61 -32.44 13.36
CA VAL A 315 13.83 -32.85 12.66
C VAL A 315 13.82 -32.38 11.21
N TYR A 316 15.02 -32.25 10.64
CA TYR A 316 15.27 -32.09 9.22
C TYR A 316 14.99 -33.38 8.44
N ASP A 317 14.87 -33.28 7.11
CA ASP A 317 14.71 -34.43 6.19
C ASP A 317 15.95 -35.33 6.15
N THR A 318 17.11 -34.80 6.55
CA THR A 318 18.34 -35.54 6.84
C THR A 318 18.19 -36.46 8.06
N GLY A 319 17.28 -36.15 8.99
CA GLY A 319 17.12 -36.76 10.31
C GLY A 319 17.84 -36.02 11.44
N VAL A 320 18.56 -34.93 11.13
CA VAL A 320 19.20 -34.07 12.15
C VAL A 320 18.12 -33.29 12.93
N LYS A 321 18.31 -33.10 14.23
CA LYS A 321 17.40 -32.31 15.07
C LYS A 321 17.31 -30.86 14.58
N LEU A 322 16.08 -30.36 14.45
CA LEU A 322 15.80 -28.98 14.01
C LEU A 322 15.54 -28.07 15.21
N ALA A 323 14.74 -28.52 16.19
CA ALA A 323 14.46 -27.71 17.38
C ALA A 323 14.14 -28.53 18.64
N ASP A 324 14.26 -27.87 19.79
CA ASP A 324 13.70 -28.25 21.08
C ASP A 324 12.55 -27.30 21.43
N LEU A 325 11.32 -27.83 21.43
CA LEU A 325 10.09 -27.07 21.71
C LEU A 325 9.34 -27.71 22.89
N HIS A 326 8.96 -26.90 23.87
CA HIS A 326 8.21 -27.37 25.05
C HIS A 326 6.94 -26.54 25.29
N TYR A 327 5.84 -27.24 25.57
CA TYR A 327 4.50 -26.68 25.78
C TYR A 327 3.90 -27.10 27.12
N THR A 328 3.23 -26.17 27.79
CA THR A 328 2.43 -26.42 29.00
C THR A 328 1.21 -27.31 28.70
N GLN A 329 0.61 -27.86 29.76
CA GLN A 329 -0.63 -28.65 29.66
C GLN A 329 -1.86 -27.88 29.14
N ASP A 330 -1.82 -26.55 29.18
CA ASP A 330 -2.84 -25.66 28.62
C ASP A 330 -2.45 -25.04 27.27
N GLY A 331 -1.41 -25.56 26.62
CA GLY A 331 -1.09 -25.27 25.22
C GLY A 331 -0.10 -24.15 24.96
N LYS A 332 0.54 -23.60 26.00
CA LYS A 332 1.38 -22.43 25.89
C LYS A 332 2.86 -22.78 25.76
N LYS A 333 3.60 -22.05 24.92
CA LYS A 333 5.06 -22.16 24.87
C LYS A 333 5.66 -21.76 26.22
N THR A 334 6.64 -22.53 26.68
CA THR A 334 7.39 -22.20 27.90
C THR A 334 8.82 -22.75 27.85
N GLY A 335 9.70 -22.19 28.68
CA GLY A 335 11.10 -22.61 28.80
C GLY A 335 12.00 -22.12 27.66
N LYS A 336 13.22 -22.68 27.61
CA LYS A 336 14.20 -22.34 26.57
C LYS A 336 13.86 -23.09 25.28
N TRP A 337 13.61 -22.33 24.21
CA TRP A 337 13.41 -22.84 22.87
C TRP A 337 14.69 -22.65 22.06
N VAL A 338 15.23 -23.74 21.53
CA VAL A 338 16.49 -23.75 20.76
C VAL A 338 16.20 -24.28 19.37
N TYR A 339 16.63 -23.53 18.36
CA TYR A 339 16.60 -23.94 16.96
C TYR A 339 18.03 -24.15 16.48
N LEU A 340 18.23 -25.20 15.69
CA LEU A 340 19.51 -25.61 15.15
C LEU A 340 19.54 -25.41 13.64
N TYR A 341 20.73 -25.27 13.08
CA TYR A 341 21.02 -25.39 11.66
C TYR A 341 21.10 -26.88 11.22
N PRO A 342 21.05 -27.19 9.91
CA PRO A 342 21.26 -28.56 9.42
C PRO A 342 22.62 -29.18 9.81
N SER A 343 23.60 -28.34 10.16
CA SER A 343 24.91 -28.75 10.71
C SER A 343 24.85 -29.24 12.17
N GLY A 344 23.73 -29.02 12.87
CA GLY A 344 23.58 -29.23 14.31
C GLY A 344 24.05 -28.05 15.18
N LYS A 345 24.59 -26.97 14.60
CA LYS A 345 24.93 -25.75 15.36
C LYS A 345 23.67 -24.98 15.77
N VAL A 346 23.74 -24.22 16.85
CA VAL A 346 22.65 -23.33 17.29
C VAL A 346 22.44 -22.20 16.27
N GLN A 347 21.21 -22.04 15.82
CA GLN A 347 20.76 -20.94 14.96
C GLN A 347 20.19 -19.80 15.79
N GLN A 348 19.33 -20.10 16.76
CA GLN A 348 18.68 -19.09 17.59
C GLN A 348 18.14 -19.67 18.90
N GLU A 349 18.13 -18.85 19.93
CA GLU A 349 17.68 -19.19 21.28
C GLU A 349 16.72 -18.13 21.81
N PHE A 350 15.57 -18.57 22.30
CA PHE A 350 14.57 -17.74 22.97
C PHE A 350 14.18 -18.39 24.31
N THR A 351 13.70 -17.58 25.25
CA THR A 351 13.00 -18.09 26.44
C THR A 351 11.54 -17.64 26.36
N TYR A 352 10.61 -18.56 26.58
CA TYR A 352 9.18 -18.29 26.58
C TYR A 352 8.59 -18.44 27.99
N GLU A 353 7.64 -17.58 28.31
CA GLU A 353 6.75 -17.71 29.46
C GLU A 353 5.32 -17.46 28.99
N ASN A 354 4.47 -18.48 29.04
CA ASN A 354 3.06 -18.40 28.63
C ASN A 354 2.88 -17.79 27.22
N ASP A 355 3.46 -18.43 26.20
CA ASP A 355 3.50 -18.00 24.78
C ASP A 355 4.32 -16.73 24.48
N LYS A 356 4.61 -15.91 25.47
CA LYS A 356 5.33 -14.64 25.31
C LYS A 356 6.84 -14.87 25.43
N PRO A 357 7.66 -14.43 24.46
CA PRO A 357 9.11 -14.40 24.66
C PRO A 357 9.47 -13.42 25.79
N VAL A 358 10.44 -13.81 26.61
CA VAL A 358 10.92 -13.06 27.78
C VAL A 358 12.43 -13.16 27.93
N GLY A 359 13.04 -12.11 28.47
CA GLY A 359 14.48 -12.07 28.71
C GLY A 359 15.30 -11.90 27.43
N ASN A 360 16.58 -12.24 27.51
CA ASN A 360 17.51 -12.05 26.40
C ASN A 360 17.36 -13.16 25.37
N TYR A 361 17.40 -12.79 24.09
CA TYR A 361 17.44 -13.73 22.96
C TYR A 361 18.72 -13.54 22.16
N LYS A 362 19.14 -14.58 21.43
CA LYS A 362 20.28 -14.53 20.51
C LYS A 362 19.98 -15.29 19.23
N LYS A 363 20.45 -14.77 18.11
CA LYS A 363 20.57 -15.48 16.84
C LYS A 363 22.03 -15.52 16.43
N TYR A 364 22.39 -16.55 15.69
CA TYR A 364 23.75 -16.89 15.31
C TYR A 364 23.81 -17.15 13.82
N TYR A 365 24.96 -16.84 13.22
CA TYR A 365 25.36 -17.31 11.92
C TYR A 365 25.73 -18.80 11.97
N GLU A 366 25.72 -19.47 10.81
CA GLU A 366 26.20 -20.86 10.63
C GLU A 366 27.69 -21.03 11.03
N SER A 367 28.48 -19.95 11.09
CA SER A 367 29.83 -19.99 11.68
C SER A 367 29.80 -20.32 13.18
N GLY A 368 28.76 -19.89 13.91
CA GLY A 368 28.63 -19.88 15.37
C GLY A 368 28.78 -18.49 15.99
N LYS A 369 29.05 -17.44 15.20
CA LYS A 369 29.07 -16.05 15.68
C LYS A 369 27.65 -15.51 15.87
N VAL A 370 27.46 -14.60 16.83
CA VAL A 370 26.18 -13.89 17.02
C VAL A 370 25.89 -13.03 15.79
N SER A 371 24.67 -13.10 15.26
CA SER A 371 24.16 -12.24 14.18
C SER A 371 23.21 -11.16 14.72
N GLU A 372 22.48 -11.47 15.80
CA GLU A 372 21.50 -10.58 16.43
C GLU A 372 21.38 -10.90 17.93
N GLU A 373 21.29 -9.88 18.78
CA GLU A 373 20.91 -10.03 20.18
C GLU A 373 20.00 -8.88 20.64
N GLY A 374 19.16 -9.14 21.64
CA GLY A 374 18.27 -8.16 22.24
C GLY A 374 17.49 -8.73 23.42
N ASN A 375 16.47 -8.01 23.88
CA ASN A 375 15.64 -8.40 25.01
C ASN A 375 14.14 -8.34 24.66
N TYR A 376 13.39 -9.29 25.21
CA TYR A 376 11.93 -9.27 25.23
C TYR A 376 11.40 -9.07 26.66
N LYS A 377 10.37 -8.24 26.79
CA LYS A 377 9.61 -8.02 28.01
C LYS A 377 8.13 -8.25 27.72
N ASN A 378 7.53 -9.25 28.37
CA ASN A 378 6.12 -9.63 28.19
C ASN A 378 5.69 -9.89 26.73
N GLY A 379 6.62 -10.42 25.92
CA GLY A 379 6.42 -10.71 24.51
C GLY A 379 6.81 -9.59 23.53
N LEU A 380 7.24 -8.43 24.03
CA LEU A 380 7.55 -7.25 23.22
C LEU A 380 9.05 -6.95 23.26
N LEU A 381 9.65 -6.58 22.13
CA LEU A 381 11.03 -6.08 22.08
C LEU A 381 11.14 -4.81 22.92
N GLU A 382 12.15 -4.78 23.79
CA GLU A 382 12.40 -3.73 24.77
C GLU A 382 13.92 -3.52 24.92
N GLY A 383 14.38 -2.26 24.91
CA GLY A 383 15.80 -1.92 25.03
C GLY A 383 16.59 -2.02 23.72
N GLU A 384 17.92 -2.07 23.82
CA GLU A 384 18.83 -2.04 22.67
C GLU A 384 18.89 -3.42 21.98
N VAL A 385 18.46 -3.47 20.71
CA VAL A 385 18.68 -4.60 19.79
C VAL A 385 19.91 -4.30 18.95
N LYS A 386 20.79 -5.29 18.80
CA LYS A 386 22.04 -5.20 18.04
C LYS A 386 22.06 -6.24 16.92
N LEU A 387 22.52 -5.81 15.75
CA LEU A 387 22.85 -6.68 14.62
C LEU A 387 24.36 -6.65 14.39
N TYR A 388 24.92 -7.79 14.00
CA TYR A 388 26.35 -7.98 13.75
C TYR A 388 26.57 -8.51 12.34
N TYR A 389 27.74 -8.23 11.78
CA TYR A 389 28.23 -8.85 10.55
C TYR A 389 28.84 -10.24 10.83
N GLU A 390 28.92 -11.09 9.82
CA GLU A 390 29.59 -12.41 9.88
C GLU A 390 31.09 -12.29 10.27
N ASN A 391 31.72 -11.13 10.04
CA ASN A 391 33.08 -10.88 10.53
C ASN A 391 33.14 -10.74 12.08
N GLY A 392 32.02 -10.41 12.73
CA GLY A 392 31.85 -10.22 14.18
C GLY A 392 31.73 -8.76 14.62
N GLN A 393 31.85 -7.80 13.70
CA GLN A 393 31.67 -6.38 13.98
C GLN A 393 30.19 -6.00 14.08
N LEU A 394 29.88 -4.95 14.85
CA LEU A 394 28.53 -4.42 14.99
C LEU A 394 28.07 -3.80 13.66
N ALA A 395 26.94 -4.26 13.11
CA ALA A 395 26.33 -3.74 11.89
C ALA A 395 25.32 -2.63 12.19
N SER A 396 24.53 -2.76 13.25
CA SER A 396 23.62 -1.70 13.72
C SER A 396 23.18 -1.92 15.17
N LYS A 397 22.74 -0.84 15.81
CA LYS A 397 22.03 -0.87 17.10
C LYS A 397 20.84 0.09 17.10
N VAL A 398 19.72 -0.37 17.64
CA VAL A 398 18.44 0.37 17.67
C VAL A 398 17.76 0.10 19.00
N ASN A 399 17.26 1.13 19.67
CA ASN A 399 16.45 0.97 20.87
C ASN A 399 14.98 0.72 20.51
N PHE A 400 14.35 -0.18 21.25
CA PHE A 400 12.93 -0.51 21.15
C PHE A 400 12.21 -0.22 22.47
N LYS A 401 10.95 0.22 22.37
CA LYS A 401 10.00 0.31 23.48
C LYS A 401 8.71 -0.36 23.02
N ARG A 402 8.31 -1.47 23.65
CA ARG A 402 7.08 -2.22 23.31
C ARG A 402 6.94 -2.51 21.80
N ASN A 403 7.96 -3.10 21.15
CA ASN A 403 8.08 -3.32 19.70
C ASN A 403 8.26 -2.08 18.80
N SER A 404 8.04 -0.85 19.28
CA SER A 404 8.34 0.36 18.52
C SER A 404 9.81 0.73 18.58
N LYS A 405 10.45 1.06 17.46
CA LYS A 405 11.76 1.74 17.47
C LYS A 405 11.60 3.12 18.09
N GLU A 406 12.49 3.46 19.02
CA GLU A 406 12.42 4.68 19.82
C GLU A 406 13.82 5.14 20.25
N GLY A 407 14.12 6.43 20.17
CA GLY A 407 15.44 6.98 20.54
C GLY A 407 16.53 6.78 19.47
N GLU A 408 17.80 6.94 19.86
CA GLU A 408 18.93 6.84 18.92
C GLU A 408 19.03 5.46 18.26
N ALA A 409 19.27 5.48 16.95
CA ALA A 409 19.64 4.35 16.12
C ALA A 409 20.93 4.66 15.36
N ARG A 410 21.78 3.63 15.18
CA ARG A 410 23.05 3.75 14.45
C ARG A 410 23.30 2.50 13.61
N SER A 411 23.81 2.69 12.40
CA SER A 411 24.39 1.61 11.58
C SER A 411 25.85 1.90 11.25
N TYR A 412 26.59 0.85 10.91
CA TYR A 412 28.03 0.87 10.66
C TYR A 412 28.33 0.13 9.35
N TYR A 413 29.53 0.35 8.82
CA TYR A 413 30.12 -0.45 7.74
C TYR A 413 30.87 -1.67 8.31
N GLU A 414 31.20 -2.65 7.46
CA GLU A 414 32.05 -3.81 7.82
C GLU A 414 33.49 -3.47 8.24
N ASN A 415 33.88 -2.19 8.15
CA ASN A 415 35.15 -1.66 8.67
C ASN A 415 35.00 -0.97 10.05
N GLY A 416 33.80 -0.99 10.64
CA GLY A 416 33.48 -0.46 11.97
C GLY A 416 33.16 1.03 12.00
N LYS A 417 33.26 1.76 10.88
CA LYS A 417 32.91 3.18 10.81
C LYS A 417 31.40 3.37 10.77
N GLU A 418 30.91 4.43 11.40
CA GLU A 418 29.49 4.80 11.38
C GLU A 418 29.05 5.06 9.93
N LYS A 419 27.88 4.53 9.56
CA LYS A 419 27.26 4.62 8.24
C LYS A 419 26.02 5.51 8.28
N GLU A 420 25.25 5.41 9.34
CA GLU A 420 24.04 6.19 9.55
C GLU A 420 23.82 6.41 11.04
N LYS A 421 23.36 7.60 11.40
CA LYS A 421 22.93 7.95 12.76
C LYS A 421 21.65 8.76 12.69
N GLY A 422 20.65 8.38 13.47
CA GLY A 422 19.38 9.12 13.56
C GLY A 422 18.63 8.81 14.85
N THR A 423 17.47 9.43 15.00
CA THR A 423 16.53 9.15 16.10
C THR A 423 15.23 8.64 15.52
N PHE A 424 14.73 7.52 16.05
CA PHE A 424 13.37 7.07 15.79
C PHE A 424 12.43 7.59 16.87
N LYS A 425 11.21 7.91 16.46
CA LYS A 425 10.05 8.05 17.33
C LYS A 425 8.91 7.30 16.67
N HIS A 426 8.29 6.36 17.39
CA HIS A 426 7.11 5.63 16.89
C HIS A 426 7.38 4.94 15.53
N ASN A 427 8.52 4.24 15.39
CA ASN A 427 9.03 3.65 14.13
C ASN A 427 9.39 4.63 12.98
N LYS A 428 9.09 5.92 13.11
CA LYS A 428 9.35 6.97 12.11
C LYS A 428 10.64 7.74 12.47
N TYR A 429 11.39 8.25 11.48
CA TYR A 429 12.54 9.13 11.77
C TYR A 429 12.07 10.49 12.29
N GLU A 430 12.76 11.02 13.30
CA GLU A 430 12.44 12.28 13.97
C GLU A 430 13.72 13.08 14.27
N GLY A 431 13.75 14.35 13.90
CA GLY A 431 14.91 15.21 14.05
C GLY A 431 16.02 14.92 13.03
N LYS A 432 17.28 15.14 13.41
CA LYS A 432 18.41 15.00 12.48
C LYS A 432 18.79 13.54 12.23
N VAL A 433 19.03 13.24 10.97
CA VAL A 433 19.60 11.98 10.49
C VAL A 433 20.83 12.29 9.62
N ASN A 434 21.95 11.67 9.94
CA ASN A 434 23.21 11.80 9.23
C ASN A 434 23.58 10.47 8.57
N VAL A 435 23.99 10.53 7.31
CA VAL A 435 24.56 9.42 6.56
C VAL A 435 26.02 9.74 6.28
N TYR A 436 26.90 8.76 6.47
CA TYR A 436 28.34 8.91 6.36
C TYR A 436 28.89 8.03 5.24
N TYR A 437 30.01 8.45 4.65
CA TYR A 437 30.81 7.61 3.76
C TYR A 437 31.60 6.55 4.54
N ASP A 438 32.08 5.53 3.83
CA ASP A 438 32.96 4.46 4.32
C ASP A 438 34.31 4.96 4.88
N ASP A 439 34.67 6.22 4.65
CA ASP A 439 35.82 6.88 5.25
C ASP A 439 35.50 7.62 6.57
N GLY A 440 34.22 7.83 6.89
CA GLY A 440 33.71 8.56 8.06
C GLY A 440 33.29 10.01 7.81
N GLN A 441 33.43 10.53 6.58
CA GLN A 441 32.96 11.87 6.21
C GLN A 441 31.43 11.90 6.07
N VAL A 442 30.80 13.06 6.26
CA VAL A 442 29.34 13.19 6.08
C VAL A 442 29.01 13.14 4.59
N ALA A 443 28.12 12.23 4.20
CA ALA A 443 27.55 12.15 2.87
C ALA A 443 26.21 12.93 2.80
N VAL A 444 25.36 12.81 3.84
CA VAL A 444 24.06 13.48 3.93
C VAL A 444 23.81 13.99 5.36
N ASP A 445 23.30 15.22 5.49
CA ASP A 445 22.75 15.82 6.72
C ASP A 445 21.33 16.29 6.45
N GLN A 446 20.34 15.60 7.03
CA GLN A 446 18.93 15.77 6.70
C GLN A 446 18.06 15.76 7.96
N THR A 447 16.97 16.53 7.96
CA THR A 447 16.03 16.61 9.08
C THR A 447 14.70 15.95 8.70
N PHE A 448 14.18 15.13 9.61
CA PHE A 448 12.89 14.47 9.50
C PHE A 448 11.93 14.94 10.58
N LYS A 449 10.63 14.85 10.27
CA LYS A 449 9.53 14.99 11.23
C LYS A 449 8.46 13.96 10.88
N ASN A 450 8.06 13.14 11.84
CA ASN A 450 7.12 12.03 11.61
C ASN A 450 7.49 11.16 10.38
N GLY A 451 8.79 10.95 10.13
CA GLY A 451 9.29 10.13 9.03
C GLY A 451 9.31 10.78 7.64
N LYS A 452 8.85 12.03 7.49
CA LYS A 452 8.96 12.82 6.24
C LYS A 452 10.09 13.84 6.38
N LEU A 453 10.77 14.19 5.28
CA LEU A 453 11.78 15.26 5.27
C LEU A 453 11.12 16.60 5.64
N ASP A 454 11.63 17.27 6.67
CA ASP A 454 11.06 18.52 7.20
C ASP A 454 12.20 19.34 7.82
N GLY A 455 12.55 20.45 7.19
CA GLY A 455 13.73 21.26 7.50
C GLY A 455 14.90 21.09 6.52
N SER A 456 16.12 21.29 7.00
CA SER A 456 17.34 21.32 6.18
C SER A 456 17.68 19.95 5.59
N TYR A 457 18.08 19.95 4.32
CA TYR A 457 18.70 18.83 3.62
C TYR A 457 20.02 19.28 2.97
N LYS A 458 21.10 18.52 3.19
CA LYS A 458 22.41 18.76 2.58
C LYS A 458 23.03 17.44 2.15
N GLU A 459 23.40 17.35 0.88
CA GLU A 459 24.23 16.27 0.35
C GLU A 459 25.64 16.82 0.09
N TYR A 460 26.67 16.01 0.30
CA TYR A 460 28.08 16.37 0.10
C TYR A 460 28.76 15.42 -0.89
N TYR A 461 29.85 15.89 -1.50
CA TYR A 461 30.87 15.04 -2.12
C TYR A 461 31.88 14.58 -1.05
N LYS A 462 32.63 13.51 -1.33
CA LYS A 462 33.83 13.18 -0.53
C LYS A 462 34.77 14.40 -0.48
N GLY A 463 35.34 14.68 0.69
CA GLY A 463 36.05 15.94 0.98
C GLY A 463 35.17 17.03 1.60
N ASN A 464 33.98 16.70 2.12
CA ASN A 464 33.03 17.60 2.78
C ASN A 464 32.60 18.83 1.95
N LYS A 465 32.65 18.76 0.62
CA LYS A 465 32.16 19.84 -0.27
C LYS A 465 30.65 19.67 -0.47
N PRO A 466 29.83 20.74 -0.40
CA PRO A 466 28.41 20.61 -0.68
C PRO A 466 28.19 20.14 -2.14
N LYS A 467 27.16 19.31 -2.33
CA LYS A 467 26.65 18.82 -3.61
C LYS A 467 25.23 19.32 -3.85
N VAL A 468 24.38 19.23 -2.83
CA VAL A 468 23.02 19.79 -2.80
C VAL A 468 22.78 20.47 -1.46
N THR A 469 22.11 21.61 -1.46
CA THR A 469 21.51 22.21 -0.26
C THR A 469 20.06 22.60 -0.56
N ALA A 470 19.13 22.12 0.26
CA ALA A 470 17.69 22.33 0.09
C ALA A 470 16.98 22.46 1.44
N THR A 471 15.72 22.90 1.42
CA THR A 471 14.80 22.79 2.55
C THR A 471 13.55 22.04 2.10
N TYR A 472 13.01 21.22 3.01
CA TYR A 472 11.80 20.43 2.80
C TYR A 472 10.73 20.81 3.82
N VAL A 473 9.46 20.67 3.45
CA VAL A 473 8.30 20.72 4.36
C VAL A 473 7.38 19.55 4.02
N ASN A 474 7.05 18.72 5.02
CA ASN A 474 6.23 17.51 4.86
C ASN A 474 6.64 16.58 3.68
N GLY A 475 7.93 16.50 3.38
CA GLY A 475 8.50 15.66 2.32
C GLY A 475 8.56 16.32 0.92
N LYS A 476 8.22 17.60 0.78
CA LYS A 476 8.28 18.36 -0.48
C LYS A 476 9.30 19.51 -0.40
N GLU A 477 10.00 19.81 -1.49
CA GLU A 477 10.93 20.95 -1.57
C GLU A 477 10.20 22.29 -1.33
N GLU A 478 10.76 23.13 -0.47
CA GLU A 478 10.20 24.44 -0.11
C GLU A 478 11.35 25.46 0.08
N GLY A 479 11.28 26.59 -0.62
CA GLY A 479 12.31 27.63 -0.53
C GLY A 479 13.52 27.36 -1.44
N GLU A 480 14.70 27.80 -1.00
CA GLU A 480 15.92 27.75 -1.82
C GLU A 480 16.45 26.33 -2.02
N TYR A 481 16.89 26.05 -3.25
CA TYR A 481 17.53 24.81 -3.66
C TYR A 481 18.78 25.16 -4.46
N THR A 482 19.95 24.65 -4.06
CA THR A 482 21.22 24.89 -4.75
C THR A 482 21.95 23.58 -4.99
N VAL A 483 22.41 23.40 -6.24
CA VAL A 483 23.29 22.30 -6.65
C VAL A 483 24.68 22.88 -6.91
N TYR A 484 25.71 22.12 -6.56
CA TYR A 484 27.11 22.51 -6.70
C TYR A 484 27.89 21.49 -7.54
N TYR A 485 28.84 21.98 -8.32
CA TYR A 485 29.89 21.14 -8.90
C TYR A 485 30.88 20.70 -7.81
N GLU A 486 31.63 19.61 -8.07
CA GLU A 486 32.71 19.15 -7.18
C GLU A 486 33.86 20.16 -7.02
N SER A 487 33.94 21.18 -7.87
CA SER A 487 34.83 22.34 -7.69
C SER A 487 34.38 23.28 -6.55
N GLY A 488 33.16 23.12 -6.02
CA GLY A 488 32.51 24.04 -5.09
C GLY A 488 31.78 25.20 -5.77
N GLN A 489 31.90 25.35 -7.09
CA GLN A 489 31.11 26.34 -7.84
C GLN A 489 29.63 25.93 -7.88
N LYS A 490 28.74 26.91 -7.80
CA LYS A 490 27.30 26.68 -8.00
C LYS A 490 27.07 26.15 -9.41
N GLN A 491 26.17 25.18 -9.55
CA GLN A 491 25.70 24.62 -10.82
C GLN A 491 24.27 25.09 -11.12
N VAL A 492 23.41 25.06 -10.10
CA VAL A 492 22.02 25.56 -10.15
C VAL A 492 21.74 26.32 -8.87
N VAL A 493 21.13 27.49 -8.96
CA VAL A 493 20.40 28.15 -7.87
C VAL A 493 18.95 28.23 -8.31
N SER A 494 18.04 27.74 -7.49
CA SER A 494 16.64 27.65 -7.80
C SER A 494 15.79 27.80 -6.54
N LYS A 495 14.48 27.88 -6.74
CA LYS A 495 13.51 27.88 -5.67
C LYS A 495 12.34 26.97 -6.01
N PHE A 496 11.79 26.36 -4.97
CA PHE A 496 10.62 25.51 -4.99
C PHE A 496 9.55 26.04 -4.04
N LYS A 497 8.31 25.63 -4.29
CA LYS A 497 7.18 25.80 -3.39
C LYS A 497 6.28 24.58 -3.50
N GLU A 498 5.97 23.93 -2.38
CA GLU A 498 5.17 22.70 -2.34
C GLU A 498 5.66 21.60 -3.33
N GLY A 499 6.98 21.50 -3.53
CA GLY A 499 7.61 20.57 -4.49
C GLY A 499 7.57 21.00 -5.96
N LEU A 500 6.99 22.16 -6.28
CA LEU A 500 6.94 22.71 -7.64
C LEU A 500 8.00 23.80 -7.85
N PRO A 501 8.66 23.88 -9.02
CA PRO A 501 9.53 25.00 -9.39
C PRO A 501 8.82 26.36 -9.29
N GLU A 502 9.43 27.32 -8.60
CA GLU A 502 8.85 28.64 -8.32
C GLU A 502 9.96 29.72 -8.35
N GLY A 503 9.72 30.85 -9.02
CA GLY A 503 10.67 31.96 -9.11
C GLY A 503 11.83 31.74 -10.08
N GLU A 504 12.90 32.54 -9.93
CA GLU A 504 14.07 32.49 -10.81
C GLU A 504 14.94 31.25 -10.56
N TRP A 505 15.32 30.60 -11.65
CA TRP A 505 16.26 29.49 -11.72
C TRP A 505 17.47 29.93 -12.55
N VAL A 506 18.64 29.91 -11.94
CA VAL A 506 19.92 30.30 -12.53
C VAL A 506 20.84 29.08 -12.61
N TYR A 507 21.31 28.79 -13.82
CA TYR A 507 22.28 27.75 -14.12
C TYR A 507 23.63 28.39 -14.43
N TYR A 508 24.71 27.73 -14.04
CA TYR A 508 26.07 28.20 -14.20
C TYR A 508 26.94 27.15 -14.91
N TYR A 509 27.94 27.62 -15.65
CA TYR A 509 29.06 26.81 -16.12
C TYR A 509 30.05 26.51 -14.99
N GLN A 510 30.93 25.52 -15.16
CA GLN A 510 31.96 25.20 -14.17
C GLN A 510 32.94 26.36 -13.89
N ASN A 511 33.06 27.32 -14.83
CA ASN A 511 33.86 28.53 -14.68
C ASN A 511 33.14 29.65 -13.85
N GLY A 512 31.93 29.39 -13.36
CA GLY A 512 31.15 30.32 -12.53
C GLY A 512 30.32 31.35 -13.30
N LYS A 513 30.41 31.42 -14.63
CA LYS A 513 29.52 32.26 -15.45
C LYS A 513 28.13 31.64 -15.58
N GLU A 514 27.11 32.48 -15.69
CA GLU A 514 25.75 32.04 -15.98
C GLU A 514 25.68 31.37 -17.36
N SER A 515 25.01 30.23 -17.44
CA SER A 515 24.69 29.53 -18.70
C SER A 515 23.24 29.75 -19.10
N LYS A 516 22.33 29.85 -18.11
CA LYS A 516 20.90 30.01 -18.33
C LYS A 516 20.20 30.65 -17.12
N LYS A 517 19.21 31.49 -17.40
CA LYS A 517 18.24 32.04 -16.44
C LYS A 517 16.83 31.84 -16.96
N MET A 518 15.89 31.54 -16.07
CA MET A 518 14.47 31.41 -16.41
C MET A 518 13.63 31.56 -15.14
N ASN A 519 12.37 31.95 -15.29
CA ASN A 519 11.44 32.07 -14.16
C ASN A 519 10.29 31.04 -14.27
N PHE A 520 9.84 30.55 -13.13
CA PHE A 520 8.72 29.62 -12.99
C PHE A 520 7.61 30.19 -12.10
N VAL A 521 6.38 29.82 -12.38
CA VAL A 521 5.20 30.06 -11.52
C VAL A 521 4.42 28.76 -11.44
N LYS A 522 4.27 28.18 -10.24
CA LYS A 522 3.57 26.90 -10.01
C LYS A 522 4.06 25.76 -10.93
N GLY A 523 5.37 25.65 -11.13
CA GLY A 523 6.01 24.64 -11.97
C GLY A 523 5.98 24.89 -13.48
N LEU A 524 5.27 25.92 -13.96
CA LEU A 524 5.25 26.31 -15.38
C LEU A 524 6.25 27.44 -15.66
N LYS A 525 6.92 27.42 -16.81
CA LYS A 525 7.77 28.54 -17.24
C LYS A 525 6.91 29.79 -17.46
N ASP A 526 7.26 30.90 -16.84
CA ASP A 526 6.53 32.16 -16.98
C ASP A 526 7.48 33.35 -16.84
N GLY A 527 7.41 34.32 -17.75
CA GLY A 527 8.35 35.43 -17.87
C GLY A 527 9.55 35.12 -18.77
N LYS A 528 10.62 35.90 -18.60
CA LYS A 528 11.80 35.84 -19.48
C LYS A 528 12.73 34.69 -19.16
N GLN A 529 13.33 34.11 -20.21
CA GLN A 529 14.43 33.16 -20.16
C GLN A 529 15.60 33.73 -20.99
N SER A 530 16.80 33.70 -20.42
CA SER A 530 18.04 34.06 -21.10
C SER A 530 18.99 32.86 -21.10
N GLU A 531 19.66 32.59 -22.21
CA GLU A 531 20.80 31.67 -22.28
C GLU A 531 22.04 32.44 -22.72
N TYR A 532 23.20 31.95 -22.29
CA TYR A 532 24.51 32.54 -22.55
C TYR A 532 25.45 31.48 -23.14
N TYR A 533 26.47 31.94 -23.86
CA TYR A 533 27.64 31.13 -24.20
C TYR A 533 28.62 31.10 -23.03
N GLU A 534 29.58 30.17 -23.04
CA GLU A 534 30.64 30.09 -22.03
C GLU A 534 31.59 31.32 -22.04
N SER A 535 31.60 32.07 -23.15
CA SER A 535 32.20 33.41 -23.23
C SER A 535 31.57 34.41 -22.24
N GLY A 536 30.29 34.21 -21.87
CA GLY A 536 29.45 35.14 -21.13
C GLY A 536 28.55 36.00 -22.03
N ASN A 537 28.72 35.94 -23.36
CA ASN A 537 27.83 36.64 -24.29
C ASN A 537 26.45 35.97 -24.31
N LYS A 538 25.39 36.77 -24.52
CA LYS A 538 24.04 36.24 -24.71
C LYS A 538 24.03 35.29 -25.91
N LYS A 539 23.21 34.24 -25.81
CA LYS A 539 22.95 33.23 -26.84
C LYS A 539 21.48 33.25 -27.26
N LEU A 540 20.58 33.36 -26.28
CA LEU A 540 19.14 33.44 -26.47
C LEU A 540 18.54 34.40 -25.44
N GLU A 541 17.61 35.24 -25.86
CA GLU A 541 16.57 35.81 -25.01
C GLU A 541 15.21 35.34 -25.53
N SER A 542 14.34 34.97 -24.60
CA SER A 542 13.07 34.30 -24.87
C SER A 542 12.08 34.65 -23.77
N GLU A 543 10.79 34.47 -24.03
CA GLU A 543 9.73 34.74 -23.06
C GLU A 543 8.67 33.64 -23.15
N PHE A 544 8.12 33.29 -21.98
CA PHE A 544 7.10 32.27 -21.81
C PHE A 544 5.93 32.82 -21.01
N LYS A 545 4.74 32.26 -21.24
CA LYS A 545 3.55 32.54 -20.44
C LYS A 545 2.75 31.25 -20.23
N ASN A 546 2.50 30.88 -18.97
CA ASN A 546 1.86 29.62 -18.59
C ASN A 546 2.47 28.39 -19.30
N GLY A 547 3.81 28.35 -19.43
CA GLY A 547 4.56 27.26 -20.07
C GLY A 547 4.67 27.32 -21.60
N LYS A 548 3.99 28.25 -22.29
CA LYS A 548 4.04 28.40 -23.75
C LYS A 548 4.95 29.54 -24.18
N GLU A 549 5.54 29.44 -25.37
CA GLU A 549 6.35 30.48 -25.99
C GLU A 549 5.50 31.73 -26.28
N SER A 550 6.02 32.90 -25.91
CA SER A 550 5.37 34.20 -26.14
C SER A 550 6.39 35.32 -26.37
N GLY A 551 5.94 36.48 -26.84
CA GLY A 551 6.78 37.67 -26.95
C GLY A 551 7.81 37.56 -28.07
N THR A 552 8.84 38.41 -28.07
CA THR A 552 9.90 38.38 -29.08
C THR A 552 11.14 37.67 -28.56
N TRP A 553 11.51 36.60 -29.24
CA TRP A 553 12.72 35.84 -28.98
C TRP A 553 13.87 36.38 -29.83
N THR A 554 15.07 36.43 -29.27
CA THR A 554 16.28 36.95 -29.91
C THR A 554 17.43 35.96 -29.72
N VAL A 555 17.94 35.42 -30.81
CA VAL A 555 19.13 34.56 -30.85
C VAL A 555 20.34 35.42 -31.24
N TYR A 556 21.46 35.18 -30.58
CA TYR A 556 22.70 35.92 -30.76
C TYR A 556 23.81 34.97 -31.23
N PHE A 557 24.74 35.48 -32.03
CA PHE A 557 26.03 34.84 -32.25
C PHE A 557 26.94 35.06 -31.03
N ASP A 558 27.96 34.20 -30.83
CA ASP A 558 28.91 34.34 -29.73
C ASP A 558 29.77 35.62 -29.81
N ASN A 559 29.78 36.32 -30.96
CA ASN A 559 30.36 37.66 -31.08
C ASN A 559 29.44 38.80 -30.55
N GLY A 560 28.28 38.46 -29.98
CA GLY A 560 27.32 39.39 -29.39
C GLY A 560 26.32 40.02 -30.37
N LYS A 561 26.45 39.79 -31.69
CA LYS A 561 25.49 40.31 -32.68
C LYS A 561 24.23 39.46 -32.74
N ILE A 562 23.09 40.10 -33.06
CA ILE A 562 21.81 39.42 -33.24
C ILE A 562 21.88 38.55 -34.49
N SER A 563 21.69 37.24 -34.32
CA SER A 563 21.52 36.28 -35.41
C SER A 563 20.08 36.29 -35.94
N THR A 564 19.10 36.19 -35.03
CA THR A 564 17.70 36.00 -35.42
C THR A 564 16.78 36.64 -34.39
N THR A 565 15.77 37.40 -34.81
CA THR A 565 14.61 37.75 -33.98
C THR A 565 13.35 37.10 -34.55
N PHE A 566 12.46 36.61 -33.68
CA PHE A 566 11.18 36.03 -34.08
C PHE A 566 10.16 36.15 -32.94
N SER A 567 8.91 36.47 -33.28
CA SER A 567 7.84 36.65 -32.29
C SER A 567 6.94 35.40 -32.17
N TYR A 568 6.47 35.14 -30.94
CA TYR A 568 5.51 34.07 -30.61
C TYR A 568 4.24 34.63 -29.95
N LEU A 569 3.13 33.95 -30.21
CA LEU A 569 1.89 34.05 -29.45
C LEU A 569 1.35 32.63 -29.17
N ASP A 570 1.14 32.32 -27.89
CA ASP A 570 0.60 31.05 -27.40
C ASP A 570 1.25 29.78 -27.99
N GLY A 571 2.57 29.81 -28.15
CA GLY A 571 3.38 28.68 -28.67
C GLY A 571 3.51 28.62 -30.19
N GLN A 572 2.98 29.61 -30.93
CA GLN A 572 3.08 29.67 -32.40
C GLN A 572 3.83 30.92 -32.88
N LEU A 573 4.65 30.78 -33.93
CA LEU A 573 5.28 31.93 -34.59
C LEU A 573 4.20 32.91 -35.08
N ASN A 574 4.25 34.13 -34.59
CA ASN A 574 3.23 35.15 -34.81
C ASN A 574 3.83 36.54 -34.55
N GLY A 575 3.95 37.35 -35.60
CA GLY A 575 4.68 38.62 -35.61
C GLY A 575 5.97 38.57 -36.43
N PRO A 576 6.82 39.62 -36.34
CA PRO A 576 7.96 39.80 -37.23
C PRO A 576 9.06 38.75 -37.02
N VAL A 577 9.82 38.52 -38.09
CA VAL A 577 11.07 37.76 -38.10
C VAL A 577 12.15 38.55 -38.82
N VAL A 578 13.37 38.54 -38.30
CA VAL A 578 14.58 39.09 -38.94
C VAL A 578 15.72 38.10 -38.73
N ILE A 579 16.50 37.83 -39.76
CA ILE A 579 17.71 37.00 -39.70
C ILE A 579 18.88 37.80 -40.27
N ASN A 580 20.03 37.80 -39.60
CA ASN A 580 21.26 38.48 -40.00
C ASN A 580 22.43 37.49 -40.10
N ASP A 581 23.47 37.90 -40.81
CA ASP A 581 24.77 37.21 -40.83
C ASP A 581 25.61 37.53 -39.58
N ASP A 582 26.76 36.87 -39.43
CA ASP A 582 27.70 37.07 -38.33
C ASP A 582 28.37 38.46 -38.32
N LYS A 583 28.22 39.23 -39.41
CA LYS A 583 28.62 40.63 -39.52
C LYS A 583 27.52 41.59 -39.06
N GLY A 584 26.27 41.14 -38.96
CA GLY A 584 25.09 41.94 -38.61
C GLY A 584 24.34 42.51 -39.81
N VAL A 585 24.63 42.05 -41.01
CA VAL A 585 23.91 42.39 -42.25
C VAL A 585 22.62 41.55 -42.29
N LYS A 586 21.47 42.17 -42.51
CA LYS A 586 20.20 41.44 -42.71
C LYS A 586 20.33 40.49 -43.89
N ILE A 587 19.87 39.25 -43.71
CA ILE A 587 19.73 38.23 -44.76
C ILE A 587 18.28 38.17 -45.22
N VAL A 588 17.33 38.17 -44.28
CA VAL A 588 15.89 38.17 -44.55
C VAL A 588 15.12 38.87 -43.43
N GLU A 589 14.05 39.59 -43.80
CA GLU A 589 13.01 40.01 -42.86
C GLU A 589 11.62 39.67 -43.40
N GLY A 590 10.67 39.44 -42.51
CA GLY A 590 9.31 39.05 -42.84
C GLY A 590 8.41 38.99 -41.61
N ASN A 591 7.28 38.32 -41.73
CA ASN A 591 6.31 38.19 -40.65
C ASN A 591 5.62 36.80 -40.71
N TYR A 592 5.27 36.29 -39.54
CA TYR A 592 4.50 35.05 -39.35
C TYR A 592 3.12 35.34 -38.80
N LYS A 593 2.15 34.46 -39.10
CA LYS A 593 0.81 34.47 -38.51
C LYS A 593 0.31 33.04 -38.34
N GLY A 594 0.07 32.62 -37.11
CA GLY A 594 -0.39 31.25 -36.80
C GLY A 594 0.57 30.17 -37.28
N GLY A 595 1.89 30.40 -37.15
CA GLY A 595 2.94 29.47 -37.56
C GLY A 595 3.29 29.45 -39.05
N LYS A 596 2.74 30.36 -39.87
CA LYS A 596 2.96 30.41 -41.32
C LYS A 596 3.38 31.80 -41.81
N GLU A 597 4.14 31.86 -42.90
CA GLU A 597 4.62 33.09 -43.53
C GLU A 597 3.42 33.96 -43.98
N ASP A 598 3.38 35.23 -43.57
CA ASP A 598 2.24 36.12 -43.83
C ASP A 598 2.72 37.56 -44.02
N GLY A 599 2.28 38.21 -45.11
CA GLY A 599 2.70 39.55 -45.51
C GLY A 599 3.95 39.55 -46.41
N LYS A 600 4.65 40.69 -46.41
CA LYS A 600 5.83 40.92 -47.28
C LYS A 600 7.09 40.33 -46.63
N TRP A 601 7.86 39.61 -47.44
CA TRP A 601 9.16 39.03 -47.10
C TRP A 601 10.24 39.63 -48.00
N ILE A 602 11.35 40.08 -47.41
CA ILE A 602 12.44 40.78 -48.09
C ILE A 602 13.73 40.02 -47.85
N PHE A 603 14.40 39.64 -48.93
CA PHE A 603 15.69 38.95 -48.91
C PHE A 603 16.77 39.89 -49.42
N TYR A 604 17.94 39.86 -48.77
CA TYR A 604 19.06 40.74 -49.07
C TYR A 604 20.23 39.97 -49.69
N ASP A 605 21.19 40.69 -50.28
CA ASP A 605 22.50 40.18 -50.67
C ASP A 605 23.57 40.43 -49.59
N GLU A 606 24.78 39.92 -49.81
CA GLU A 606 25.93 40.06 -48.89
C GLU A 606 26.38 41.52 -48.66
N SER A 607 25.88 42.47 -49.46
CA SER A 607 26.11 43.91 -49.29
C SER A 607 24.98 44.63 -48.53
N GLY A 608 23.93 43.89 -48.13
CA GLY A 608 22.75 44.42 -47.46
C GLY A 608 21.75 45.09 -48.39
N LYS A 609 21.87 44.92 -49.72
CA LYS A 609 20.88 45.43 -50.70
C LYS A 609 19.76 44.42 -50.88
N VAL A 610 18.55 44.90 -51.17
CA VAL A 610 17.40 44.04 -51.45
C VAL A 610 17.68 43.24 -52.73
N LYS A 611 17.77 41.92 -52.57
CA LYS A 611 17.98 40.94 -53.64
C LYS A 611 16.64 40.48 -54.24
N LYS A 612 15.60 40.38 -53.41
CA LYS A 612 14.29 39.85 -53.79
C LYS A 612 13.23 40.23 -52.76
N GLU A 613 12.00 40.42 -53.21
CA GLU A 613 10.83 40.56 -52.35
C GLU A 613 9.78 39.50 -52.74
N GLU A 614 9.01 39.03 -51.77
CA GLU A 614 7.90 38.08 -51.95
C GLU A 614 6.73 38.49 -51.05
N VAL A 615 5.52 38.07 -51.41
CA VAL A 615 4.32 38.26 -50.59
C VAL A 615 3.70 36.90 -50.32
N TYR A 616 3.41 36.62 -49.05
CA TYR A 616 2.79 35.39 -48.59
C TYR A 616 1.45 35.69 -47.92
N VAL A 617 0.50 34.77 -48.07
CA VAL A 617 -0.75 34.75 -47.29
C VAL A 617 -0.88 33.37 -46.67
N LEU A 618 -0.74 33.28 -45.34
CA LEU A 618 -0.79 32.04 -44.56
C LEU A 618 0.02 30.87 -45.16
N GLY A 619 1.28 31.13 -45.50
CA GLY A 619 2.25 30.17 -46.06
C GLY A 619 2.13 29.95 -47.57
N LYS A 620 1.24 30.66 -48.27
CA LYS A 620 1.12 30.60 -49.73
C LYS A 620 1.67 31.87 -50.38
N LYS A 621 2.77 31.72 -51.11
CA LYS A 621 3.31 32.76 -51.98
C LYS A 621 2.26 33.21 -53.01
N GLN A 622 2.15 34.51 -53.21
CA GLN A 622 1.32 35.16 -54.24
C GLN A 622 2.13 35.46 -55.51
#